data_AF-A0A8T4KPL4-F1
#
_entry.id   AF-A0A8T4KPL4-F1
#
_cell.length_a   1.000
_cell.length_b   1.000
_cell.length_c   1.000
_cell.angle_alpha   90.00
_cell.angle_beta   90.00
_cell.angle_gamma   90.00
#
_symmetry.space_group_name_H-M   'P 1'
#
loop_
_entity.id
_entity.type
_entity.pdbx_description
1 polymer ?
#
loop_
_entity_poly.entity_id
_entity_poly.type
_entity_poly.pdbx_seq_one_letter_code
_entity_poly.pdbx_strand_id
1 'polypeptide(L)'
;MKTTNELKEIEFWEHDTLERIHFTIHQDLNKMIEGLNSKDKIKDDWIKAFNRVDKKRQNSDFARGAERIYFWLFNQFDKPNSAPIGADMFFETHKAFVHIDIKTAKLDNPSDYKGKIPISENQTSYNSKNKNFNTNLPFYYNQKKPDQKLCLTYVINIIYHEEKDNFKIKAIYIIAIPNGKLYQIYGNDIIGQGKVKEKSFRFVYKNNPFFETVKGKPFRIKRIFLDIDLKEEDILGFRLK
;
A
#
# COMPACT_ATOMS: atom_id res chain seq x y z
N MET A 1 17.03 7.04 22.09
CA MET A 1 18.12 6.35 21.35
C MET A 1 18.62 7.27 20.24
N LYS A 2 19.92 7.28 19.93
CA LYS A 2 20.44 8.06 18.80
C LYS A 2 20.10 7.35 17.49
N THR A 3 19.37 8.00 16.59
CA THR A 3 19.12 7.53 15.23
C THR A 3 20.46 7.33 14.51
N THR A 4 20.75 6.11 14.05
CA THR A 4 21.99 5.79 13.33
C THR A 4 21.92 6.28 11.87
N ASN A 5 23.07 6.43 11.21
CA ASN A 5 23.11 6.79 9.78
C ASN A 5 22.40 5.74 8.90
N GLU A 6 22.47 4.45 9.28
CA GLU A 6 21.76 3.36 8.59
C GLU A 6 20.24 3.64 8.52
N LEU A 7 19.62 4.02 9.64
CA LEU A 7 18.17 4.25 9.67
C LEU A 7 17.75 5.45 8.84
N LYS A 8 18.57 6.51 8.84
CA LYS A 8 18.34 7.68 8.01
C LYS A 8 18.39 7.33 6.54
N GLU A 9 19.34 6.48 6.15
CA GLU A 9 19.47 6.01 4.76
C GLU A 9 18.28 5.14 4.34
N ILE A 10 17.86 4.19 5.18
CA ILE A 10 16.68 3.35 4.91
C ILE A 10 15.46 4.23 4.65
N GLU A 11 15.21 5.17 5.56
CA GLU A 11 14.03 6.02 5.48
C GLU A 11 14.10 7.04 4.33
N PHE A 12 15.30 7.52 4.00
CA PHE A 12 15.53 8.32 2.81
C PHE A 12 15.12 7.56 1.55
N TRP A 13 15.54 6.30 1.39
CA TRP A 13 15.18 5.48 0.22
C TRP A 13 13.70 5.09 0.18
N GLU A 14 13.04 4.93 1.34
CA GLU A 14 11.59 4.77 1.40
C GLU A 14 10.86 6.02 0.85
N HIS A 15 11.32 7.20 1.26
CA HIS A 15 10.74 8.45 0.79
C HIS A 15 11.02 8.68 -0.70
N ASP A 16 12.26 8.54 -1.15
CA ASP A 16 12.63 8.71 -2.56
C ASP A 16 11.85 7.77 -3.48
N THR A 17 11.71 6.50 -3.09
CA THR A 17 10.93 5.52 -3.85
C THR A 17 9.44 5.84 -3.83
N LEU A 18 8.88 6.33 -2.71
CA LEU A 18 7.49 6.79 -2.65
C LEU A 18 7.24 7.92 -3.65
N GLU A 19 8.13 8.92 -3.70
CA GLU A 19 8.03 10.03 -4.66
C GLU A 19 8.10 9.54 -6.11
N ARG A 20 9.01 8.59 -6.41
CA ARG A 20 9.12 7.99 -7.74
C ARG A 20 7.83 7.26 -8.14
N ILE A 21 7.29 6.41 -7.27
CA ILE A 21 6.04 5.70 -7.56
C ILE A 21 4.90 6.71 -7.77
N HIS A 22 4.78 7.70 -6.89
CA HIS A 22 3.76 8.73 -6.97
C HIS A 22 3.85 9.51 -8.28
N PHE A 23 5.06 9.92 -8.67
CA PHE A 23 5.32 10.60 -9.93
C PHE A 23 4.91 9.76 -11.15
N THR A 24 5.32 8.48 -11.21
CA THR A 24 4.95 7.57 -12.31
C THR A 24 3.43 7.42 -12.42
N ILE A 25 2.73 7.20 -11.30
CA ILE A 25 1.26 7.10 -11.32
C ILE A 25 0.62 8.40 -11.81
N HIS A 26 1.15 9.57 -11.39
CA HIS A 26 0.58 10.86 -11.78
C HIS A 26 0.72 11.15 -13.27
N GLN A 27 1.81 10.71 -13.91
CA GLN A 27 1.99 10.86 -15.36
C GLN A 27 0.90 10.13 -16.16
N ASP A 28 0.44 8.99 -15.67
CA ASP A 28 -0.59 8.17 -16.30
C ASP A 28 -1.92 8.17 -15.54
N LEU A 29 -2.20 9.22 -14.75
CA LEU A 29 -3.39 9.27 -13.87
C LEU A 29 -4.69 9.07 -14.65
N ASN A 30 -4.85 9.78 -15.77
CA ASN A 30 -6.05 9.65 -16.61
C ASN A 30 -6.19 8.23 -17.17
N LYS A 31 -5.10 7.65 -17.68
CA LYS A 31 -5.10 6.27 -18.19
C LYS A 31 -5.45 5.27 -17.09
N MET A 32 -4.98 5.50 -15.85
CA MET A 32 -5.32 4.67 -14.70
C MET A 32 -6.81 4.75 -14.37
N ILE A 33 -7.38 5.96 -14.27
CA ILE A 33 -8.80 6.14 -13.98
C ILE A 33 -9.67 5.53 -15.09
N GLU A 34 -9.32 5.78 -16.36
CA GLU A 34 -10.00 5.16 -17.52
C GLU A 34 -9.89 3.64 -17.50
N GLY A 35 -8.72 3.09 -17.19
CA GLY A 35 -8.48 1.65 -17.06
C GLY A 35 -9.35 1.03 -15.97
N LEU A 36 -9.42 1.65 -14.80
CA LEU A 36 -10.26 1.18 -13.69
C LEU A 36 -11.77 1.29 -13.99
N ASN A 37 -12.17 2.24 -14.84
CA ASN A 37 -13.55 2.40 -15.30
C ASN A 37 -13.89 1.55 -16.54
N SER A 38 -12.90 0.93 -17.20
CA SER A 38 -13.10 0.16 -18.42
C SER A 38 -14.12 -0.99 -18.27
N LYS A 39 -14.22 -1.57 -17.07
CA LYS A 39 -15.19 -2.61 -16.69
C LYS A 39 -16.64 -2.19 -16.94
N ASP A 40 -16.94 -0.89 -16.87
CA ASP A 40 -18.30 -0.36 -16.99
C ASP A 40 -18.84 -0.50 -18.42
N LYS A 41 -17.94 -0.56 -19.42
CA LYS A 41 -18.29 -0.73 -20.85
C LYS A 41 -18.93 -2.09 -21.15
N ILE A 42 -18.64 -3.10 -20.33
CA ILE A 42 -19.10 -4.50 -20.49
C ILE A 42 -19.88 -4.98 -19.25
N LYS A 43 -20.47 -4.04 -18.49
CA LYS A 43 -21.12 -4.32 -17.20
C LYS A 43 -22.18 -5.40 -17.29
N ASP A 44 -23.00 -5.36 -18.32
CA ASP A 44 -24.13 -6.27 -18.51
C ASP A 44 -23.71 -7.75 -18.60
N ASP A 45 -22.47 -8.00 -19.03
CA ASP A 45 -21.91 -9.34 -19.19
C ASP A 45 -21.47 -9.96 -17.86
N TRP A 46 -21.00 -9.15 -16.90
CA TRP A 46 -20.38 -9.67 -15.66
C TRP A 46 -21.18 -9.39 -14.37
N ILE A 47 -22.02 -8.35 -14.33
CA ILE A 47 -22.66 -7.90 -13.07
C ILE A 47 -23.55 -8.99 -12.44
N LYS A 48 -24.26 -9.77 -13.25
CA LYS A 48 -25.11 -10.86 -12.76
C LYS A 48 -24.29 -11.98 -12.13
N ALA A 49 -23.13 -12.31 -12.70
CA ALA A 49 -22.24 -13.32 -12.14
C ALA A 49 -21.59 -12.82 -10.85
N PHE A 50 -21.17 -11.55 -10.83
CA PHE A 50 -20.59 -10.90 -9.66
C PHE A 50 -21.58 -10.81 -8.49
N ASN A 51 -22.84 -10.49 -8.76
CA ASN A 51 -23.88 -10.38 -7.73
C ASN A 51 -24.33 -11.74 -7.14
N ARG A 52 -23.98 -12.87 -7.79
CA ARG A 52 -24.30 -14.22 -7.27
C ARG A 52 -23.31 -14.71 -6.20
N VAL A 53 -22.11 -14.16 -6.15
CA VAL A 53 -21.10 -14.56 -5.16
C VAL A 53 -21.26 -13.79 -3.85
N ASP A 54 -20.70 -14.33 -2.77
CA ASP A 54 -20.72 -13.68 -1.46
C ASP A 54 -19.94 -12.35 -1.46
N LYS A 55 -20.30 -11.45 -0.54
CA LYS A 55 -19.71 -10.10 -0.44
C LYS A 55 -18.19 -10.10 -0.23
N LYS A 56 -17.62 -11.13 0.42
CA LYS A 56 -16.16 -11.24 0.61
C LYS A 56 -15.48 -11.57 -0.72
N ARG A 57 -16.06 -12.48 -1.50
CA ARG A 57 -15.58 -12.80 -2.86
C ARG A 57 -15.72 -11.62 -3.82
N GLN A 58 -16.81 -10.86 -3.74
CA GLN A 58 -16.97 -9.62 -4.51
C GLN A 58 -15.81 -8.63 -4.32
N ASN A 59 -15.39 -8.39 -3.07
CA ASN A 59 -14.25 -7.51 -2.78
C ASN A 59 -12.95 -8.05 -3.40
N SER A 60 -12.73 -9.37 -3.32
CA SER A 60 -11.55 -10.00 -3.91
C SER A 60 -11.54 -9.92 -5.44
N ASP A 61 -12.69 -10.10 -6.09
CA ASP A 61 -12.79 -10.05 -7.54
C ASP A 61 -12.65 -8.60 -8.06
N PHE A 62 -13.13 -7.62 -7.28
CA PHE A 62 -12.89 -6.19 -7.55
C PHE A 62 -11.40 -5.83 -7.42
N ALA A 63 -10.72 -6.29 -6.36
CA ALA A 63 -9.28 -6.10 -6.18
C ALA A 63 -8.47 -6.65 -7.36
N ARG A 64 -8.78 -7.87 -7.80
CA ARG A 64 -8.16 -8.49 -8.99
C ARG A 64 -8.38 -7.68 -10.27
N GLY A 65 -9.54 -7.06 -10.43
CA GLY A 65 -9.81 -6.16 -11.54
C GLY A 65 -8.88 -4.95 -11.53
N ALA A 66 -8.70 -4.34 -10.35
CA ALA A 66 -7.78 -3.22 -10.18
C ALA A 66 -6.31 -3.64 -10.39
N GLU A 67 -5.89 -4.77 -9.84
CA GLU A 67 -4.54 -5.34 -10.01
C GLU A 67 -4.13 -5.37 -11.48
N ARG A 68 -5.01 -5.85 -12.38
CA ARG A 68 -4.72 -5.90 -13.85
C ARG A 68 -4.36 -4.53 -14.43
N ILE A 69 -5.05 -3.47 -14.00
CA ILE A 69 -4.79 -2.10 -14.48
C ILE A 69 -3.46 -1.60 -13.95
N TYR A 70 -3.16 -1.83 -12.67
CA TYR A 70 -1.88 -1.45 -12.09
C TYR A 70 -0.72 -2.24 -12.71
N PHE A 71 -0.84 -3.54 -12.93
CA PHE A 71 0.17 -4.31 -13.67
C PHE A 71 0.44 -3.75 -15.07
N TRP A 72 -0.61 -3.35 -15.78
CA TRP A 72 -0.48 -2.73 -17.09
C TRP A 72 0.25 -1.38 -17.04
N LEU A 73 -0.04 -0.54 -16.04
CA LEU A 73 0.62 0.77 -15.86
C LEU A 73 2.07 0.66 -15.38
N PHE A 74 2.34 -0.30 -14.49
CA PHE A 74 3.64 -0.47 -13.85
C PHE A 74 4.60 -1.36 -14.66
N ASN A 75 4.21 -1.82 -15.84
CA ASN A 75 5.07 -2.64 -16.68
C ASN A 75 6.39 -1.95 -17.09
N GLN A 76 6.45 -0.61 -16.99
CA GLN A 76 7.66 0.20 -17.25
C GLN A 76 8.32 0.75 -15.97
N PHE A 77 7.78 0.48 -14.78
CA PHE A 77 8.25 1.14 -13.54
C PHE A 77 9.69 0.78 -13.20
N ASP A 78 9.99 -0.53 -13.15
CA ASP A 78 11.33 -1.07 -12.91
C ASP A 78 11.34 -2.56 -13.32
N LYS A 79 12.45 -3.27 -13.09
CA LYS A 79 12.58 -4.69 -13.48
C LYS A 79 11.66 -5.56 -12.60
N PRO A 80 10.68 -6.29 -13.16
CA PRO A 80 9.80 -7.16 -12.38
C PRO A 80 10.58 -8.33 -11.77
N ASN A 81 10.10 -8.82 -10.62
CA ASN A 81 10.66 -9.97 -9.90
C ASN A 81 9.58 -11.02 -9.62
N SER A 82 9.88 -12.28 -9.88
CA SER A 82 8.93 -13.40 -9.80
C SER A 82 9.00 -14.21 -8.50
N ALA A 83 9.53 -13.65 -7.41
CA ALA A 83 9.63 -14.37 -6.14
C ALA A 83 8.24 -14.82 -5.65
N PRO A 84 8.09 -16.06 -5.14
CA PRO A 84 6.80 -16.63 -4.74
C PRO A 84 6.26 -16.05 -3.42
N ILE A 85 7.06 -15.25 -2.71
CA ILE A 85 6.68 -14.55 -1.47
C ILE A 85 6.89 -13.06 -1.73
N GLY A 86 5.80 -12.30 -1.75
CA GLY A 86 5.82 -10.88 -2.04
C GLY A 86 4.43 -10.25 -2.09
N ALA A 87 4.39 -9.00 -2.53
CA ALA A 87 3.14 -8.27 -2.77
C ALA A 87 2.66 -8.54 -4.20
N ASP A 88 1.50 -7.99 -4.56
CA ASP A 88 0.93 -8.13 -5.89
C ASP A 88 1.94 -7.72 -6.98
N MET A 89 2.62 -6.58 -6.80
CA MET A 89 3.69 -6.15 -7.69
C MET A 89 5.03 -6.17 -6.97
N PHE A 90 6.05 -6.72 -7.62
CA PHE A 90 7.40 -6.83 -7.07
C PHE A 90 8.46 -6.42 -8.08
N PHE A 91 9.25 -5.40 -7.72
CA PHE A 91 10.26 -4.81 -8.60
C PHE A 91 11.65 -4.84 -7.98
N GLU A 92 12.66 -4.95 -8.82
CA GLU A 92 14.06 -4.80 -8.47
C GLU A 92 14.58 -3.47 -9.04
N THR A 93 15.12 -2.63 -8.16
CA THR A 93 15.83 -1.40 -8.51
C THR A 93 17.32 -1.56 -8.23
N HIS A 94 18.12 -0.53 -8.50
CA HIS A 94 19.53 -0.54 -8.12
C HIS A 94 19.75 -0.60 -6.59
N LYS A 95 18.86 -0.01 -5.78
CA LYS A 95 19.04 0.11 -4.32
C LYS A 95 18.11 -0.80 -3.50
N ALA A 96 17.00 -1.25 -4.08
CA ALA A 96 15.93 -1.88 -3.34
C ALA A 96 15.15 -2.92 -4.14
N PHE A 97 14.61 -3.88 -3.43
CA PHE A 97 13.50 -4.72 -3.81
C PHE A 97 12.21 -4.06 -3.29
N VAL A 98 11.33 -3.69 -4.22
CA VAL A 98 10.17 -2.83 -3.97
C VAL A 98 8.90 -3.66 -4.13
N HIS A 99 8.20 -3.86 -3.01
CA HIS A 99 6.90 -4.49 -2.94
C HIS A 99 5.80 -3.44 -3.00
N ILE A 100 4.84 -3.58 -3.89
CA ILE A 100 3.66 -2.73 -3.97
C ILE A 100 2.42 -3.62 -3.93
N ASP A 101 1.64 -3.49 -2.86
CA ASP A 101 0.42 -4.26 -2.65
C ASP A 101 -0.81 -3.41 -2.94
N ILE A 102 -1.86 -3.99 -3.51
CA ILE A 102 -3.09 -3.29 -3.85
C ILE A 102 -4.17 -3.69 -2.85
N LYS A 103 -4.68 -2.69 -2.12
CA LYS A 103 -5.74 -2.90 -1.12
C LYS A 103 -6.98 -2.12 -1.51
N THR A 104 -8.07 -2.83 -1.71
CA THR A 104 -9.39 -2.22 -1.92
C THR A 104 -10.18 -2.16 -0.63
N ALA A 105 -10.83 -1.04 -0.35
CA ALA A 105 -11.75 -0.87 0.77
C ALA A 105 -13.06 -0.23 0.31
N LYS A 106 -14.19 -0.73 0.83
CA LYS A 106 -15.47 -0.06 0.65
C LYS A 106 -15.55 1.16 1.56
N LEU A 107 -16.15 2.25 1.07
CA LEU A 107 -16.34 3.48 1.82
C LEU A 107 -17.16 3.29 3.10
N ASP A 108 -18.03 2.29 3.19
CA ASP A 108 -18.79 1.96 4.40
C ASP A 108 -18.00 1.11 5.44
N ASN A 109 -16.76 0.72 5.12
CA ASN A 109 -15.91 -0.09 6.00
C ASN A 109 -14.60 0.65 6.40
N PRO A 110 -14.67 1.64 7.31
CA PRO A 110 -13.52 2.40 7.80
C PRO A 110 -12.54 1.57 8.66
N SER A 111 -12.77 0.27 8.81
CA SER A 111 -11.80 -0.61 9.48
C SER A 111 -10.61 -0.98 8.59
N ASP A 112 -10.78 -0.80 7.27
CA ASP A 112 -9.79 -1.12 6.22
C ASP A 112 -9.19 0.15 5.55
N TYR A 113 -9.65 1.34 5.94
CA TYR A 113 -9.07 2.64 5.60
C TYR A 113 -9.10 3.57 6.86
N LYS A 114 -8.99 4.89 6.73
CA LYS A 114 -9.12 5.87 7.83
C LYS A 114 -7.96 5.83 8.83
N GLY A 115 -6.77 6.03 8.32
CA GLY A 115 -5.57 6.15 9.14
C GLY A 115 -4.90 4.81 9.46
N LYS A 116 -5.39 3.72 8.85
CA LYS A 116 -4.90 2.37 9.06
C LYS A 116 -5.12 1.50 7.83
N ILE A 117 -4.29 0.46 7.68
CA ILE A 117 -4.43 -0.52 6.60
C ILE A 117 -4.06 -1.93 7.09
N PRO A 118 -4.80 -2.99 6.73
CA PRO A 118 -4.43 -4.35 7.08
C PRO A 118 -3.22 -4.83 6.27
N ILE A 119 -2.23 -5.40 6.96
CA ILE A 119 -1.01 -5.96 6.39
C ILE A 119 -0.83 -7.39 6.89
N SER A 120 -0.45 -8.32 6.00
CA SER A 120 -0.14 -9.70 6.35
C SER A 120 1.37 -9.96 6.46
N GLU A 121 1.73 -11.09 7.06
CA GLU A 121 3.12 -11.54 7.28
C GLU A 121 4.01 -11.54 6.02
N ASN A 122 3.44 -11.75 4.83
CA ASN A 122 4.20 -11.80 3.56
C ASN A 122 4.35 -10.43 2.87
N GLN A 123 3.80 -9.36 3.45
CA GLN A 123 3.71 -8.06 2.78
C GLN A 123 4.66 -7.02 3.37
N THR A 124 5.19 -7.23 4.57
CA THR A 124 6.09 -6.28 5.21
C THR A 124 7.20 -6.98 5.98
N SER A 125 8.29 -6.26 6.19
CA SER A 125 9.35 -6.65 7.12
C SER A 125 9.17 -6.05 8.52
N TYR A 126 8.17 -5.16 8.72
CA TYR A 126 7.93 -4.51 10.00
C TYR A 126 7.31 -5.45 11.03
N ASN A 127 8.06 -5.82 12.06
CA ASN A 127 7.62 -6.74 13.10
C ASN A 127 7.77 -6.16 14.51
N SER A 128 7.06 -6.77 15.45
CA SER A 128 7.17 -6.46 16.88
C SER A 128 7.22 -7.75 17.68
N LYS A 129 8.32 -7.93 18.42
CA LYS A 129 8.49 -9.04 19.36
C LYS A 129 7.46 -9.00 20.50
N ASN A 130 7.00 -7.81 20.90
CA ASN A 130 6.05 -7.67 22.01
C ASN A 130 4.61 -8.02 21.60
N LYS A 131 4.28 -7.89 20.31
CA LYS A 131 2.94 -8.17 19.78
C LYS A 131 2.83 -9.57 19.14
N ASN A 132 3.89 -10.37 19.19
CA ASN A 132 3.98 -11.69 18.56
C ASN A 132 3.55 -11.69 17.08
N PHE A 133 3.90 -10.64 16.33
CA PHE A 133 3.62 -10.61 14.90
C PHE A 133 4.88 -11.01 14.13
N ASN A 134 4.78 -12.14 13.41
CA ASN A 134 5.89 -12.68 12.62
C ASN A 134 5.76 -12.22 11.16
N THR A 135 6.84 -11.65 10.63
CA THR A 135 6.94 -11.24 9.22
C THR A 135 7.89 -12.14 8.47
N ASN A 136 7.56 -12.41 7.21
CA ASN A 136 8.36 -13.27 6.33
C ASN A 136 9.27 -12.48 5.39
N LEU A 137 9.05 -11.16 5.21
CA LEU A 137 9.96 -10.34 4.43
C LEU A 137 11.20 -9.95 5.26
N PRO A 138 12.41 -10.02 4.68
CA PRO A 138 13.63 -9.61 5.38
C PRO A 138 13.74 -8.09 5.43
N PHE A 139 14.61 -7.55 6.28
CA PHE A 139 14.94 -6.11 6.24
C PHE A 139 15.74 -5.74 4.99
N TYR A 140 16.60 -6.66 4.55
CA TYR A 140 17.43 -6.58 3.37
C TYR A 140 17.37 -7.90 2.62
N TYR A 141 17.22 -7.86 1.31
CA TYR A 141 17.53 -9.01 0.46
C TYR A 141 19.04 -9.15 0.32
N ASN A 142 19.51 -10.39 0.16
CA ASN A 142 20.94 -10.68 0.01
C ASN A 142 21.81 -10.10 1.13
N GLN A 143 21.31 -10.10 2.37
CA GLN A 143 22.01 -9.49 3.48
C GLN A 143 23.44 -10.07 3.65
N LYS A 144 24.43 -9.18 3.84
CA LYS A 144 25.87 -9.51 3.91
C LYS A 144 26.45 -10.14 2.65
N LYS A 145 25.81 -9.98 1.48
CA LYS A 145 26.32 -10.40 0.17
C LYS A 145 26.54 -9.16 -0.73
N PRO A 146 27.32 -9.28 -1.84
CA PRO A 146 27.65 -8.14 -2.71
C PRO A 146 26.45 -7.39 -3.31
N ASP A 147 25.29 -8.04 -3.44
CA ASP A 147 24.05 -7.47 -4.01
C ASP A 147 22.98 -7.23 -2.94
N GLN A 148 23.40 -6.79 -1.75
CA GLN A 148 22.48 -6.44 -0.67
C GLN A 148 21.62 -5.24 -1.08
N LYS A 149 20.29 -5.39 -0.99
CA LYS A 149 19.32 -4.35 -1.33
C LYS A 149 18.24 -4.25 -0.24
N LEU A 150 17.69 -3.05 -0.08
CA LEU A 150 16.60 -2.80 0.87
C LEU A 150 15.35 -3.58 0.48
N CYS A 151 14.59 -4.06 1.47
CA CYS A 151 13.20 -4.47 1.26
C CYS A 151 12.29 -3.28 1.58
N LEU A 152 11.64 -2.72 0.57
CA LEU A 152 10.74 -1.58 0.72
C LEU A 152 9.31 -2.01 0.38
N THR A 153 8.34 -1.58 1.19
CA THR A 153 6.93 -1.96 1.04
C THR A 153 6.06 -0.73 0.90
N TYR A 154 5.18 -0.76 -0.10
CA TYR A 154 4.16 0.25 -0.35
C TYR A 154 2.80 -0.42 -0.50
N VAL A 155 1.75 0.35 -0.21
CA VAL A 155 0.37 -0.05 -0.46
C VAL A 155 -0.34 1.02 -1.26
N ILE A 156 -0.96 0.61 -2.36
CA ILE A 156 -1.94 1.42 -3.08
C ILE A 156 -3.32 1.08 -2.52
N ASN A 157 -3.90 2.01 -1.77
CA ASN A 157 -5.22 1.85 -1.18
C ASN A 157 -6.28 2.52 -2.08
N ILE A 158 -7.19 1.70 -2.62
CA ILE A 158 -8.31 2.13 -3.45
C ILE A 158 -9.58 2.09 -2.61
N ILE A 159 -10.19 3.24 -2.39
CA ILE A 159 -11.47 3.37 -1.70
C ILE A 159 -12.56 3.52 -2.76
N TYR A 160 -13.60 2.70 -2.67
CA TYR A 160 -14.70 2.71 -3.63
C TYR A 160 -16.06 2.66 -2.93
N HIS A 161 -17.10 3.08 -3.65
CA HIS A 161 -18.48 3.01 -3.22
C HIS A 161 -19.33 2.27 -4.26
N GLU A 162 -20.30 1.50 -3.79
CA GLU A 162 -21.24 0.73 -4.61
C GLU A 162 -22.51 1.58 -4.79
N GLU A 163 -22.70 2.15 -5.98
CA GLU A 163 -23.83 3.03 -6.32
C GLU A 163 -24.68 2.37 -7.41
N LYS A 164 -25.89 1.88 -7.08
CA LYS A 164 -26.85 1.30 -8.05
C LYS A 164 -26.19 0.31 -9.03
N ASP A 165 -25.53 -0.71 -8.47
CA ASP A 165 -24.74 -1.73 -9.18
C ASP A 165 -23.49 -1.21 -9.92
N ASN A 166 -23.07 0.04 -9.71
CA ASN A 166 -21.80 0.57 -10.20
C ASN A 166 -20.77 0.67 -9.08
N PHE A 167 -19.49 0.50 -9.41
CA PHE A 167 -18.39 0.66 -8.48
C PHE A 167 -17.63 1.93 -8.82
N LYS A 168 -17.91 2.98 -8.05
CA LYS A 168 -17.26 4.28 -8.21
C LYS A 168 -16.04 4.34 -7.31
N ILE A 169 -14.88 4.64 -7.91
CA ILE A 169 -13.68 4.94 -7.14
C ILE A 169 -13.86 6.32 -6.51
N LYS A 170 -13.60 6.38 -5.21
CA LYS A 170 -13.78 7.57 -4.37
C LYS A 170 -12.46 8.17 -3.93
N ALA A 171 -11.45 7.35 -3.72
CA ALA A 171 -10.11 7.83 -3.36
C ALA A 171 -9.04 6.79 -3.70
N ILE A 172 -7.84 7.26 -3.99
CA ILE A 172 -6.65 6.43 -4.16
C ILE A 172 -5.49 7.11 -3.43
N TYR A 173 -4.81 6.35 -2.56
CA TYR A 173 -3.62 6.79 -1.85
C TYR A 173 -2.51 5.76 -2.00
N ILE A 174 -1.26 6.22 -2.04
CA ILE A 174 -0.10 5.36 -1.85
C ILE A 174 0.51 5.61 -0.47
N ILE A 175 0.84 4.52 0.22
CA ILE A 175 1.28 4.52 1.62
C ILE A 175 2.59 3.74 1.72
N ALA A 176 3.64 4.36 2.25
CA ALA A 176 4.92 3.72 2.56
C ALA A 176 4.87 3.04 3.94
N ILE A 177 5.06 1.72 3.95
CA ILE A 177 5.14 0.94 5.18
C ILE A 177 6.61 0.97 5.67
N PRO A 178 6.89 1.35 6.92
CA PRO A 178 8.27 1.37 7.42
C PRO A 178 8.91 -0.01 7.34
N ASN A 179 10.18 -0.08 6.96
CA ASN A 179 11.02 -1.26 7.03
C ASN A 179 11.21 -1.67 8.49
N GLY A 180 11.32 -2.98 8.77
CA GLY A 180 11.44 -3.47 10.15
C GLY A 180 12.65 -2.97 10.94
N LYS A 181 13.73 -2.51 10.28
CA LYS A 181 14.83 -1.81 10.96
C LYS A 181 14.41 -0.49 11.62
N LEU A 182 13.37 0.14 11.12
CA LEU A 182 12.82 1.40 11.64
C LEU A 182 11.94 1.19 12.88
N TYR A 183 11.79 -0.05 13.38
CA TYR A 183 11.01 -0.31 14.60
C TYR A 183 11.47 0.51 15.81
N GLN A 184 12.77 0.80 15.92
CA GLN A 184 13.29 1.66 16.99
C GLN A 184 12.88 3.13 16.92
N ILE A 185 12.32 3.57 15.78
CA ILE A 185 11.79 4.93 15.56
C ILE A 185 10.28 4.94 15.80
N TYR A 186 9.56 3.99 15.19
CA TYR A 186 8.09 4.00 15.17
C TYR A 186 7.45 3.16 16.28
N GLY A 187 8.16 2.16 16.80
CA GLY A 187 7.71 1.29 17.88
C GLY A 187 6.39 0.56 17.60
N ASN A 188 5.66 0.31 18.69
CA ASN A 188 4.36 -0.37 18.64
C ASN A 188 3.19 0.57 18.32
N ASP A 189 3.41 1.88 18.31
CA ASP A 189 2.33 2.86 18.21
C ASP A 189 1.64 2.78 16.85
N ILE A 190 2.36 2.35 15.82
CA ILE A 190 1.81 2.11 14.47
C ILE A 190 1.29 0.68 14.26
N ILE A 191 1.24 -0.16 15.30
CA ILE A 191 0.77 -1.55 15.21
C ILE A 191 -0.58 -1.70 15.93
N GLY A 192 -1.65 -1.85 15.14
CA GLY A 192 -3.00 -2.17 15.59
C GLY A 192 -3.35 -3.65 15.46
N GLN A 193 -4.46 -4.06 16.07
CA GLN A 193 -4.95 -5.45 16.01
C GLN A 193 -5.26 -5.88 14.57
N GLY A 194 -4.71 -7.02 14.15
CA GLY A 194 -4.96 -7.62 12.83
C GLY A 194 -6.26 -8.41 12.72
N LYS A 195 -6.49 -9.02 11.54
CA LYS A 195 -7.65 -9.89 11.27
C LYS A 195 -7.40 -11.34 11.71
N VAL A 196 -6.15 -11.79 11.60
CA VAL A 196 -5.66 -13.11 12.00
C VAL A 196 -4.58 -12.92 13.05
N LYS A 197 -4.74 -13.58 14.20
CA LYS A 197 -3.78 -13.55 15.31
C LYS A 197 -2.38 -13.96 14.79
N GLU A 198 -1.35 -13.22 15.17
CA GLU A 198 0.08 -13.46 14.85
C GLU A 198 0.49 -13.38 13.37
N LYS A 199 -0.46 -13.46 12.43
CA LYS A 199 -0.22 -13.46 10.96
C LYS A 199 -0.56 -12.16 10.23
N SER A 200 -1.23 -11.25 10.93
CA SER A 200 -1.57 -9.93 10.37
C SER A 200 -1.62 -8.88 11.47
N PHE A 201 -1.39 -7.64 11.09
CA PHE A 201 -1.66 -6.47 11.93
C PHE A 201 -2.28 -5.38 11.07
N ARG A 202 -2.79 -4.33 11.73
CA ARG A 202 -3.16 -3.10 11.04
C ARG A 202 -2.02 -2.10 11.21
N PHE A 203 -1.43 -1.65 10.13
CA PHE A 203 -0.50 -0.52 10.18
C PHE A 203 -1.32 0.75 10.40
N VAL A 204 -1.24 1.34 11.59
CA VAL A 204 -2.01 2.52 12.03
C VAL A 204 -1.20 3.79 11.77
N TYR A 205 -1.00 4.11 10.50
CA TYR A 205 -0.18 5.25 10.08
C TYR A 205 -0.65 6.60 10.63
N LYS A 206 -1.92 6.78 10.99
CA LYS A 206 -2.38 8.04 11.63
C LYS A 206 -1.66 8.36 12.95
N ASN A 207 -1.12 7.35 13.64
CA ASN A 207 -0.42 7.55 14.91
C ASN A 207 0.98 8.12 14.69
N ASN A 208 1.61 7.79 13.55
CA ASN A 208 2.82 8.45 13.08
C ASN A 208 2.85 8.42 11.54
N PRO A 209 2.35 9.47 10.87
CA PRO A 209 2.18 9.48 9.43
C PRO A 209 3.41 10.04 8.69
N PHE A 210 4.52 10.34 9.38
CA PHE A 210 5.66 11.07 8.83
C PHE A 210 6.87 10.18 8.57
N PHE A 211 7.77 10.62 7.70
CA PHE A 211 9.15 10.14 7.64
C PHE A 211 10.00 10.90 8.67
N GLU A 212 10.24 10.29 9.83
CA GLU A 212 10.77 10.96 11.02
C GLU A 212 12.19 11.55 10.89
N THR A 213 13.01 10.96 10.02
CA THR A 213 14.42 11.33 9.83
C THR A 213 14.69 12.08 8.53
N VAL A 214 13.71 12.16 7.63
CA VAL A 214 13.79 12.96 6.41
C VAL A 214 13.52 14.43 6.74
N LYS A 215 14.33 15.33 6.18
CA LYS A 215 14.21 16.77 6.42
C LYS A 215 12.79 17.25 6.05
N GLY A 216 12.18 18.04 6.93
CA GLY A 216 10.82 18.54 6.76
C GLY A 216 9.73 17.56 7.18
N LYS A 217 10.10 16.33 7.60
CA LYS A 217 9.17 15.28 8.04
C LYS A 217 7.98 15.10 7.08
N PRO A 218 8.23 14.81 5.79
CA PRO A 218 7.16 14.61 4.82
C PRO A 218 6.28 13.42 5.22
N PHE A 219 5.06 13.38 4.70
CA PHE A 219 4.13 12.29 4.95
C PHE A 219 4.56 11.00 4.24
N ARG A 220 4.36 9.86 4.91
CA ARG A 220 4.43 8.49 4.34
C ARG A 220 3.25 8.17 3.42
N ILE A 221 2.35 9.12 3.21
CA ILE A 221 1.13 8.97 2.46
C ILE A 221 1.10 10.05 1.38
N LYS A 222 0.78 9.64 0.16
CA LYS A 222 0.53 10.56 -0.95
C LYS A 222 -0.83 10.29 -1.58
N ARG A 223 -1.56 11.36 -1.84
CA ARG A 223 -2.82 11.32 -2.57
C ARG A 223 -2.55 11.10 -4.06
N ILE A 224 -3.27 10.15 -4.65
CA ILE A 224 -3.31 9.92 -6.10
C ILE A 224 -4.61 10.48 -6.68
N PHE A 225 -5.74 10.17 -6.03
CA PHE A 225 -7.05 10.60 -6.47
C PHE A 225 -7.97 10.81 -5.27
N LEU A 226 -8.86 11.80 -5.34
CA LEU A 226 -9.94 12.03 -4.39
C LEU A 226 -11.14 12.60 -5.15
N ASP A 227 -12.29 11.95 -5.02
CA ASP A 227 -13.56 12.42 -5.58
C ASP A 227 -13.99 13.72 -4.88
N ILE A 228 -14.59 14.62 -5.64
CA ILE A 228 -14.87 16.01 -5.22
C ILE A 228 -15.90 16.10 -4.09
N ASP A 229 -16.69 15.04 -3.90
CA ASP A 229 -17.68 14.90 -2.85
C ASP A 229 -17.09 14.52 -1.48
N LEU A 230 -15.79 14.26 -1.39
CA LEU A 230 -15.12 13.81 -0.18
C LEU A 230 -14.00 14.76 0.26
N LYS A 231 -13.81 14.84 1.58
CA LYS A 231 -12.64 15.50 2.17
C LYS A 231 -11.59 14.45 2.50
N GLU A 232 -10.33 14.86 2.46
CA GLU A 232 -9.20 13.98 2.76
C GLU A 232 -9.28 13.38 4.18
N GLU A 233 -9.83 14.13 5.13
CA GLU A 233 -10.07 13.68 6.51
C GLU A 233 -11.07 12.52 6.60
N ASP A 234 -12.03 12.45 5.67
CA ASP A 234 -13.02 11.38 5.64
C ASP A 234 -12.32 10.04 5.32
N ILE A 235 -11.22 10.09 4.56
CA ILE A 235 -10.48 8.92 4.10
C ILE A 235 -9.25 8.60 4.96
N LEU A 236 -8.51 9.60 5.42
CA LEU A 236 -7.27 9.40 6.19
C LEU A 236 -7.48 9.53 7.71
N GLY A 237 -8.55 10.20 8.14
CA GLY A 237 -8.75 10.59 9.54
C GLY A 237 -7.86 11.76 9.99
N PHE A 238 -7.13 12.39 9.06
CA PHE A 238 -6.33 13.60 9.25
C PHE A 238 -6.12 14.29 7.88
N ARG A 239 -5.55 15.50 7.88
CA ARG A 239 -5.18 16.23 6.64
C ARG A 239 -3.68 16.11 6.36
N LEU A 240 -3.34 15.89 5.10
CA LEU A 240 -2.01 16.17 4.56
C LEU A 240 -1.88 17.70 4.47
N LYS A 241 -0.87 18.26 5.12
CA LYS A 241 -0.57 19.70 5.12
C LYS A 241 0.69 19.98 4.30
#